data_AF-A0A525PPG8-F1
#
_entry.id   AF-A0A525PPG8-F1
#
_cell.length_a   1.000
_cell.length_b   1.000
_cell.length_c   1.000
_cell.angle_alpha   90.00
_cell.angle_beta   90.00
_cell.angle_gamma   90.00
#
_symmetry.space_group_name_H-M   'P 1'
#
loop_
_entity.id
_entity.type
_entity.pdbx_description
1 polymer ?
#
loop_
_entity_poly.entity_id
_entity_poly.type
_entity_poly.pdbx_seq_one_letter_code
_entity_poly.pdbx_strand_id
1 'polypeptide(L)'
;MCRTTISFPPYAYVPGHNARHPEGWFDRVKASVSSDVALSELDRTQAWQAGLAYFDAGYFWECHEVVEAVWLRTPEGTAEREMALALIQLANARLKLRMQKPRAAARLCDMVEQHLNNCPNDQPVLGLTVGDMRARVLVTRDSRT
;
A
#
# COMPACT_ATOMS: atom_id res chain seq x y z
N MET A 1 -21.90 10.29 6.69
CA MET A 1 -20.51 9.91 6.33
C MET A 1 -20.37 10.07 4.82
N CYS A 2 -19.64 11.08 4.33
CA CYS A 2 -19.39 11.21 2.90
C CYS A 2 -18.48 10.06 2.47
N ARG A 3 -18.97 9.16 1.61
CA ARG A 3 -18.10 8.17 0.94
C ARG A 3 -17.16 8.93 0.02
N THR A 4 -15.85 8.89 0.28
CA THR A 4 -14.85 9.39 -0.65
C THR A 4 -14.96 8.60 -1.96
N THR A 5 -15.29 9.26 -3.06
CA THR A 5 -15.22 8.64 -4.39
C THR A 5 -13.76 8.48 -4.77
N ILE A 6 -13.27 7.25 -4.85
CA ILE A 6 -11.91 6.96 -5.32
C ILE A 6 -11.87 7.02 -6.86
N SER A 7 -11.05 7.91 -7.40
CA SER A 7 -10.82 8.01 -8.85
C SER A 7 -9.71 7.05 -9.26
N PHE A 8 -10.00 6.11 -10.14
CA PHE A 8 -8.99 5.17 -10.64
C PHE A 8 -8.25 5.73 -11.87
N PRO A 9 -6.93 5.47 -12.00
CA PRO A 9 -6.23 5.65 -13.26
C PRO A 9 -6.80 4.73 -14.35
N PRO A 10 -6.66 5.08 -15.64
CA PRO A 10 -7.29 4.33 -16.74
C PRO A 10 -6.75 2.90 -16.90
N TYR A 11 -5.57 2.60 -16.36
CA TYR A 11 -4.95 1.29 -16.39
C TYR A 11 -4.00 1.11 -15.20
N ALA A 12 -3.71 -0.13 -14.83
CA ALA A 12 -2.65 -0.46 -13.88
C ALA A 12 -1.29 -0.44 -14.57
N TYR A 13 -0.34 0.31 -14.03
CA TYR A 13 1.00 0.41 -14.57
C TYR A 13 1.80 -0.87 -14.25
N VAL A 14 2.44 -1.42 -15.29
CA VAL A 14 3.38 -2.53 -15.18
C VAL A 14 4.66 -2.16 -15.93
N PRO A 15 5.81 -2.04 -15.24
CA PRO A 15 7.07 -1.69 -15.89
C PRO A 15 7.40 -2.61 -17.07
N GLY A 16 7.80 -1.99 -18.18
CA GLY A 16 8.12 -2.70 -19.43
C GLY A 16 6.92 -3.14 -20.26
N HIS A 17 5.68 -2.86 -19.83
CA HIS A 17 4.46 -3.27 -20.55
C HIS A 17 3.63 -2.07 -21.03
N ASN A 18 3.51 -1.02 -20.22
CA ASN A 18 2.76 0.18 -20.59
C ASN A 18 3.49 1.45 -20.09
N ALA A 19 3.06 2.61 -20.60
CA ALA A 19 3.59 3.91 -20.20
C ALA A 19 3.16 4.24 -18.76
N ARG A 20 4.01 4.96 -18.01
CA ARG A 20 3.61 5.51 -16.71
C ARG A 20 2.49 6.53 -16.88
N HIS A 21 1.71 6.72 -15.82
CA HIS A 21 0.79 7.86 -15.73
C HIS A 21 1.57 9.18 -15.86
N PRO A 22 0.95 10.25 -16.39
CA PRO A 22 1.55 11.57 -16.43
C PRO A 22 2.10 12.01 -15.07
N GLU A 23 3.15 12.83 -15.09
CA GLU A 23 3.66 13.45 -13.87
C GLU A 23 2.55 14.25 -13.17
N GLY A 24 2.55 14.22 -11.83
CA GLY A 24 1.55 14.91 -11.02
C GLY A 24 0.16 14.25 -10.98
N TRP A 25 -0.05 13.11 -11.65
CA TRP A 25 -1.35 12.42 -11.69
C TRP A 25 -1.95 12.18 -10.30
N PHE A 26 -1.10 11.87 -9.31
CA PHE A 26 -1.53 11.56 -7.95
C PHE A 26 -1.46 12.73 -6.98
N ASP A 27 -1.03 13.93 -7.40
CA ASP A 27 -0.73 15.04 -6.50
C ASP A 27 -1.93 15.43 -5.64
N ARG A 28 -3.12 15.50 -6.25
CA ARG A 28 -4.35 15.81 -5.52
C ARG A 28 -4.65 14.79 -4.42
N VAL A 29 -4.45 13.49 -4.72
CA VAL A 29 -4.70 12.41 -3.76
C VAL A 29 -3.64 12.43 -2.66
N LYS A 30 -2.36 12.59 -3.01
CA LYS A 30 -1.23 12.69 -2.06
C LYS A 30 -1.36 13.93 -1.16
N ALA A 31 -1.88 15.05 -1.67
CA ALA A 31 -2.11 16.28 -0.92
C ALA A 31 -3.13 16.13 0.23
N SER A 32 -3.92 15.05 0.26
CA SER A 32 -4.79 14.74 1.40
C SER A 32 -4.04 14.40 2.68
N VAL A 33 -2.72 14.14 2.60
CA VAL A 33 -1.85 13.85 3.74
C VAL A 33 -1.09 15.13 4.18
N SER A 34 -1.82 16.17 4.59
CA SER A 34 -1.26 17.46 5.01
C SER A 34 -0.75 17.47 6.46
N SER A 35 0.13 18.41 6.80
CA SER A 35 0.76 18.52 8.14
C SER A 35 -0.25 18.52 9.29
N ASP A 36 -1.46 18.99 9.02
CA ASP A 36 -2.51 19.20 10.01
C ASP A 36 -3.31 17.91 10.32
N VAL A 37 -3.12 16.86 9.51
CA VAL A 37 -3.72 15.54 9.76
C VAL A 37 -2.94 14.82 10.85
N ALA A 38 -3.63 14.46 11.94
CA ALA A 38 -3.05 13.65 13.02
C ALA A 38 -2.73 12.23 12.54
N LEU A 39 -1.72 11.60 13.14
CA LEU A 39 -1.31 10.22 12.78
C LEU A 39 -2.48 9.22 12.89
N SER A 40 -3.31 9.36 13.92
CA SER A 40 -4.49 8.53 14.17
C SER A 40 -5.63 8.74 13.16
N GLU A 41 -5.52 9.71 12.25
CA GLU A 41 -6.50 9.99 11.20
C GLU A 41 -5.93 9.76 9.79
N LEU A 42 -4.69 9.28 9.68
CA LEU A 42 -4.07 9.01 8.38
C LEU A 42 -4.86 8.00 7.55
N ASP A 43 -5.58 7.07 8.19
CA ASP A 43 -6.46 6.10 7.55
C ASP A 43 -7.68 6.73 6.85
N ARG A 44 -8.06 7.94 7.26
CA ARG A 44 -9.15 8.73 6.67
C ARG A 44 -8.72 9.57 5.49
N THR A 45 -7.41 9.69 5.23
CA THR A 45 -6.90 10.44 4.08
C THR A 45 -7.30 9.76 2.77
N GLN A 46 -7.46 10.55 1.71
CA GLN A 46 -7.76 10.01 0.39
C GLN A 46 -6.62 9.13 -0.12
N ALA A 47 -5.37 9.46 0.21
CA ALA A 47 -4.20 8.68 -0.16
C ALA A 47 -4.25 7.26 0.40
N TRP A 48 -4.57 7.10 1.69
CA TRP A 48 -4.68 5.78 2.30
C TRP A 48 -5.85 4.98 1.72
N GLN A 49 -7.04 5.60 1.65
CA GLN A 49 -8.24 4.94 1.12
C GLN A 49 -8.07 4.54 -0.35
N ALA A 50 -7.47 5.40 -1.17
CA ALA A 50 -7.14 5.09 -2.57
C ALA A 50 -6.11 3.97 -2.65
N GLY A 51 -5.08 3.97 -1.80
CA GLY A 51 -4.06 2.93 -1.75
C GLY A 51 -4.66 1.54 -1.53
N LEU A 52 -5.55 1.40 -0.54
CA LEU A 52 -6.26 0.14 -0.29
C LEU A 52 -7.12 -0.27 -1.49
N ALA A 53 -7.89 0.67 -2.06
CA ALA A 53 -8.74 0.40 -3.21
C ALA A 53 -7.92 -0.01 -4.45
N TYR A 54 -6.77 0.62 -4.68
CA TYR A 54 -5.84 0.28 -5.76
C TYR A 54 -5.22 -1.10 -5.55
N PHE A 55 -4.80 -1.41 -4.33
CA PHE A 55 -4.28 -2.73 -4.01
C PHE A 55 -5.30 -3.84 -4.30
N ASP A 56 -6.54 -3.64 -3.85
CA ASP A 56 -7.61 -4.64 -4.01
C ASP A 56 -8.01 -4.80 -5.49
N ALA A 57 -7.91 -3.73 -6.29
CA ALA A 57 -8.17 -3.76 -7.74
C ALA A 57 -6.97 -4.20 -8.60
N GLY A 58 -5.80 -4.45 -8.02
CA GLY A 58 -4.60 -4.88 -8.75
C GLY A 58 -3.74 -3.76 -9.35
N TYR A 59 -3.99 -2.51 -8.97
CA TYR A 59 -3.22 -1.31 -9.32
C TYR A 59 -2.05 -1.16 -8.34
N PHE A 60 -1.15 -2.13 -8.35
CA PHE A 60 -0.15 -2.28 -7.30
C PHE A 60 0.90 -1.18 -7.30
N TRP A 61 1.28 -0.67 -8.47
CA TRP A 61 2.22 0.44 -8.54
C TRP A 61 1.58 1.75 -8.05
N GLU A 62 0.32 1.97 -8.39
CA GLU A 62 -0.46 3.12 -7.96
C GLU A 62 -0.71 3.10 -6.46
N CYS A 63 -0.99 1.92 -5.89
CA CYS A 63 -1.05 1.72 -4.45
C CYS A 63 0.26 2.18 -3.79
N HIS A 64 1.40 1.73 -4.31
CA HIS A 64 2.71 2.16 -3.80
C HIS A 64 2.85 3.68 -3.85
N GLU A 65 2.56 4.29 -5.00
CA GLU A 65 2.68 5.74 -5.20
C GLU A 65 1.91 6.55 -4.17
N VAL A 66 0.62 6.25 -3.95
CA VAL A 66 -0.20 7.06 -3.05
C VAL A 66 0.08 6.77 -1.58
N VAL A 67 0.41 5.53 -1.22
CA VAL A 67 0.72 5.16 0.17
C VAL A 67 2.09 5.70 0.60
N GLU A 68 3.01 5.95 -0.32
CA GLU A 68 4.30 6.60 -0.01
C GLU A 68 4.11 7.94 0.70
N ALA A 69 3.11 8.75 0.32
CA ALA A 69 2.80 10.01 1.00
C ALA A 69 2.39 9.81 2.47
N VAL A 70 1.68 8.72 2.79
CA VAL A 70 1.32 8.36 4.17
C VAL A 70 2.58 7.91 4.91
N TRP A 71 3.39 7.03 4.32
CA TRP A 71 4.64 6.56 4.92
C TRP A 71 5.61 7.70 5.26
N LEU A 72 5.81 8.66 4.35
CA LEU A 72 6.68 9.82 4.58
C LEU A 72 6.21 10.71 5.73
N ARG A 73 4.93 10.61 6.12
CA ARG A 73 4.35 11.35 7.24
C ARG A 73 4.39 10.60 8.58
N THR A 74 4.71 9.31 8.55
CA THR A 74 4.82 8.48 9.75
C THR A 74 6.24 8.51 10.34
N PRO A 75 6.43 8.91 11.61
CA PRO A 75 7.74 8.90 12.27
C PRO A 75 8.34 7.49 12.37
N GLU A 76 9.66 7.42 12.45
CA GLU A 76 10.37 6.15 12.68
C GLU A 76 9.96 5.50 14.00
N GLY A 77 9.85 4.17 14.01
CA GLY A 77 9.44 3.38 15.18
C GLY A 77 7.93 3.37 15.48
N THR A 78 7.10 4.07 14.68
CA THR A 78 5.64 4.03 14.83
C THR A 78 5.02 2.83 14.13
N ALA A 79 3.93 2.28 14.67
CA ALA A 79 3.22 1.17 14.06
C ALA A 79 2.63 1.57 12.70
N GLU A 80 2.18 2.83 12.53
CA GLU A 80 1.68 3.37 11.28
C GLU A 80 2.73 3.32 10.18
N ARG A 81 4.00 3.60 10.51
CA ARG A 81 5.12 3.48 9.57
C ARG A 81 5.33 2.04 9.12
N GLU A 82 5.33 1.11 10.06
CA GLU A 82 5.50 -0.31 9.81
C GLU A 82 4.35 -0.84 8.94
N MET A 83 3.10 -0.46 9.25
CA MET A 83 1.93 -0.87 8.46
C MET A 83 1.93 -0.26 7.05
N ALA A 84 2.28 1.01 6.89
CA ALA A 84 2.37 1.64 5.57
C ALA A 84 3.46 0.99 4.71
N LEU A 85 4.64 0.72 5.29
CA LEU A 85 5.71 -0.02 4.62
C LEU A 85 5.28 -1.45 4.27
N ALA A 86 4.59 -2.16 5.17
CA ALA A 86 4.05 -3.49 4.90
C ALA A 86 3.11 -3.48 3.68
N LEU A 87 2.19 -2.51 3.58
CA LEU A 87 1.30 -2.39 2.42
C LEU A 87 2.08 -2.06 1.13
N ILE A 88 3.03 -1.12 1.18
CA ILE A 88 3.91 -0.77 0.07
C ILE A 88 4.67 -1.99 -0.46
N GLN A 89 5.33 -2.73 0.42
CA GLN A 89 6.14 -3.89 0.04
C GLN A 89 5.26 -5.02 -0.51
N LEU A 90 4.07 -5.22 0.06
CA LEU A 90 3.14 -6.22 -0.44
C LEU A 90 2.58 -5.85 -1.82
N ALA A 91 2.29 -4.57 -2.07
CA ALA A 91 1.91 -4.08 -3.38
C ALA A 91 3.03 -4.36 -4.40
N ASN A 92 4.27 -4.00 -4.06
CA ASN A 92 5.44 -4.30 -4.90
C ASN A 92 5.62 -5.81 -5.11
N ALA A 93 5.35 -6.65 -4.12
CA ALA A 93 5.42 -8.11 -4.26
C ALA A 93 4.45 -8.61 -5.34
N ARG A 94 3.19 -8.17 -5.28
CA ARG A 94 2.17 -8.52 -6.29
C ARG A 94 2.49 -7.93 -7.67
N LEU A 95 3.07 -6.73 -7.73
CA LEU A 95 3.61 -6.18 -8.98
C LEU A 95 4.74 -7.04 -9.53
N LYS A 96 5.66 -7.54 -8.69
CA LYS A 96 6.72 -8.45 -9.14
C LYS A 96 6.17 -9.75 -9.71
N LEU A 97 5.07 -10.28 -9.19
CA LEU A 97 4.38 -11.43 -9.79
C LEU A 97 3.86 -11.10 -11.19
N ARG A 98 3.20 -9.94 -11.38
CA ARG A 98 2.77 -9.46 -12.71
C ARG A 98 3.95 -9.32 -13.69
N MET A 99 5.13 -9.01 -13.18
CA MET A 99 6.37 -8.92 -13.95
C MET A 99 7.11 -10.26 -14.12
N GLN A 100 6.51 -11.40 -13.75
CA GLN A 100 7.13 -12.73 -13.79
C GLN A 100 8.42 -12.84 -12.95
N LYS A 101 8.46 -12.17 -11.79
CA LYS A 101 9.60 -12.16 -10.86
C LYS A 101 9.26 -12.79 -9.49
N PRO A 102 8.92 -14.09 -9.42
CA PRO A 102 8.42 -14.73 -8.19
C PRO A 102 9.45 -14.74 -7.04
N ARG A 103 10.74 -14.86 -7.34
CA ARG A 103 11.80 -14.78 -6.32
C ARG A 103 11.90 -13.40 -5.68
N ALA A 104 11.60 -12.34 -6.43
CA ALA A 104 11.58 -10.99 -5.87
C ALA A 104 10.32 -10.78 -5.02
N ALA A 105 9.17 -11.27 -5.49
CA ALA A 105 7.93 -11.25 -4.72
C ALA A 105 8.06 -11.98 -3.37
N ALA A 106 8.72 -13.14 -3.34
CA ALA A 106 8.96 -13.91 -2.12
C ALA A 106 9.75 -13.10 -1.07
N ARG A 107 10.88 -12.49 -1.47
CA ARG A 107 11.68 -11.65 -0.57
C ARG A 107 10.90 -10.46 -0.02
N LEU A 108 10.07 -9.84 -0.87
CA LEU A 108 9.20 -8.74 -0.44
C LEU A 108 8.16 -9.21 0.57
N CYS A 109 7.57 -10.41 0.40
CA CYS A 109 6.68 -10.99 1.41
C CYS A 109 7.39 -11.23 2.75
N ASP A 110 8.68 -11.63 2.73
CA ASP A 110 9.45 -11.81 3.96
C ASP A 110 9.70 -10.47 4.67
N MET A 111 9.96 -9.39 3.90
CA MET A 111 10.05 -8.04 4.45
C MET A 111 8.71 -7.56 5.03
N VAL A 112 7.59 -7.88 4.39
CA VAL A 112 6.25 -7.56 4.92
C VAL A 112 6.06 -8.21 6.29
N GLU A 113 6.39 -9.51 6.44
CA GLU A 113 6.29 -10.19 7.75
C GLU A 113 7.17 -9.53 8.82
N GLN A 114 8.37 -9.06 8.47
CA GLN A 114 9.23 -8.34 9.40
C GLN A 114 8.58 -7.05 9.92
N HIS A 115 7.97 -6.25 9.04
CA HIS A 115 7.23 -5.06 9.45
C HIS A 115 6.01 -5.40 10.29
N LEU A 116 5.26 -6.44 9.92
CA LEU A 116 4.08 -6.87 10.67
C LEU A 116 4.41 -7.35 12.10
N ASN A 117 5.62 -7.88 12.33
CA ASN A 117 6.08 -8.24 13.68
C ASN A 117 6.30 -7.03 14.59
N ASN A 118 6.47 -5.84 14.01
CA ASN A 118 6.63 -4.58 14.75
C ASN A 118 5.28 -3.87 14.99
N CYS A 119 4.17 -4.41 14.47
CA CYS A 119 2.83 -3.88 14.70
C CYS A 119 2.16 -4.56 15.91
N PRO A 120 1.28 -3.86 16.64
CA PRO A 120 0.42 -4.48 17.63
C PRO A 120 -0.53 -5.51 16.98
N ASN A 121 -0.79 -6.62 17.68
CA ASN A 121 -1.65 -7.69 17.16
C ASN A 121 -3.11 -7.59 17.65
N ASP A 122 -3.37 -6.75 18.66
CA ASP A 122 -4.65 -6.63 19.37
C ASP A 122 -5.49 -5.42 18.92
N GLN A 123 -4.94 -4.53 18.10
CA GLN A 123 -5.64 -3.37 17.56
C GLN A 123 -5.29 -3.11 16.09
N PRO A 124 -6.23 -2.55 15.30
CA PRO A 124 -5.94 -2.11 13.94
C PRO A 124 -4.93 -0.95 13.92
N VAL A 125 -4.08 -0.94 12.90
CA VAL A 125 -3.17 0.16 12.58
C VAL A 125 -3.52 0.65 11.18
N LEU A 126 -3.80 1.94 11.05
CA LEU A 126 -4.32 2.53 9.81
C LEU A 126 -5.56 1.77 9.27
N GLY A 127 -6.42 1.28 10.16
CA GLY A 127 -7.61 0.51 9.80
C GLY A 127 -7.36 -0.93 9.31
N LEU A 128 -6.12 -1.43 9.37
CA LEU A 128 -5.77 -2.81 9.03
C LEU A 128 -5.32 -3.59 10.26
N THR A 129 -5.72 -4.86 10.36
CA THR A 129 -5.13 -5.77 11.35
C THR A 129 -3.92 -6.49 10.77
N VAL A 130 -3.00 -6.92 11.65
CA VAL A 130 -1.89 -7.80 11.27
C VAL A 130 -2.41 -9.11 10.65
N GLY A 131 -3.54 -9.63 11.14
CA GLY A 131 -4.19 -10.83 10.61
C GLY A 131 -4.61 -10.67 9.14
N ASP A 132 -5.27 -9.55 8.81
CA ASP A 132 -5.69 -9.27 7.43
C ASP A 132 -4.49 -9.17 6.49
N MET A 133 -3.42 -8.51 6.94
CA MET A 133 -2.20 -8.37 6.14
C MET A 133 -1.49 -9.71 5.93
N ARG A 134 -1.38 -10.55 6.96
CA ARG A 134 -0.82 -11.90 6.83
C ARG A 134 -1.65 -12.78 5.89
N ALA A 135 -2.98 -12.67 5.92
CA ALA A 135 -3.84 -13.36 4.96
C ALA A 135 -3.53 -12.91 3.51
N ARG A 136 -3.35 -11.60 3.28
CA ARG A 136 -2.96 -11.06 1.96
C ARG A 136 -1.56 -11.53 1.54
N VAL A 137 -0.61 -11.70 2.47
CA VAL A 137 0.72 -12.28 2.23
C VAL A 137 0.62 -13.74 1.80
N LEU A 138 -0.17 -14.55 2.50
CA LEU A 138 -0.38 -15.97 2.16
C LEU A 138 -0.92 -16.12 0.73
N VAL A 139 -1.98 -15.40 0.38
CA VAL A 139 -2.53 -15.40 -0.99
C VAL A 139 -1.47 -15.02 -2.04
N THR A 140 -0.64 -14.03 -1.73
CA THR A 140 0.44 -13.60 -2.63
C THR A 140 1.51 -14.67 -2.78
N ARG A 141 1.83 -15.39 -1.70
CA ARG A 141 2.77 -16.52 -1.71
C ARG A 141 2.20 -17.73 -2.47
N ASP A 142 0.91 -17.97 -2.44
CA ASP A 142 0.33 -19.11 -3.18
C ASP A 142 0.24 -18.84 -4.68
N SER A 143 0.12 -17.56 -5.06
CA SER A 143 0.11 -17.09 -6.46
C SER A 143 1.49 -17.14 -7.16
N ARG A 144 2.47 -17.84 -6.57
CA ARG A 144 3.82 -18.05 -7.12
C ARG A 144 3.93 -19.31 -8.01
N THR A 145 2.83 -20.07 -8.15
CA THR A 145 2.72 -21.23 -9.06
C THR A 145 2.26 -20.80 -10.44
#